data_AF-A0A2G3L8W7-F1
#
_entry.id   AF-A0A2G3L8W7-F1
#
_cell.length_a   1.000
_cell.length_b   1.000
_cell.length_c   1.000
_cell.angle_alpha   90.00
_cell.angle_beta   90.00
_cell.angle_gamma   90.00
#
_symmetry.space_group_name_H-M   'P 1'
#
loop_
_entity.id
_entity.type
_entity.pdbx_description
1 polymer ?
#
loop_
_entity_poly.entity_id
_entity_poly.type
_entity_poly.pdbx_seq_one_letter_code
_entity_poly.pdbx_strand_id
1 'polypeptide(L)'
;MNDDAVPSNRTYSSIQFYYRWSWWLENKDAWRQFVLQTAGILDAAQVYSGFAMATPLAYGSRSEVSVWERSLTTHFYGLDIDDYLGMHGELAVGIRPPTWGFLPSDTWREKLDISREQVKLNLHHPSIKIEELSVGLWIELGEEPSLYPVEDGVPALPVLLNKLLKPIRHDHMGLLSGAQWNGDPNERFNDADSLRWMRRFDADSDWPSAELRQRAAKTTGKQ
;
A
#
# COMPACT_ATOMS: atom_id res chain seq x y z
N MET A 1 18.08 3.12 10.97
CA MET A 1 18.09 4.44 11.63
C MET A 1 18.09 5.47 10.54
N ASN A 2 16.95 6.11 10.32
CA ASN A 2 16.78 7.25 9.42
C ASN A 2 15.87 8.25 10.16
N ASP A 3 16.23 8.53 11.41
CA ASP A 3 15.39 9.31 12.33
C ASP A 3 15.74 10.82 12.28
N ASP A 4 16.65 11.22 11.38
CA ASP A 4 17.16 12.60 11.24
C ASP A 4 16.61 13.34 10.01
N ALA A 5 15.40 13.02 9.56
CA ALA A 5 14.76 13.85 8.54
C ALA A 5 14.14 15.09 9.20
N VAL A 6 14.77 16.26 9.02
CA VAL A 6 14.15 17.56 9.33
C VAL A 6 12.73 17.56 8.73
N PRO A 7 11.67 17.75 9.53
CA PRO A 7 10.31 17.72 9.00
C PRO A 7 10.19 18.78 7.91
N SER A 8 9.77 18.37 6.72
CA SER A 8 9.47 19.34 5.68
C SER A 8 8.40 20.28 6.24
N ASN A 9 8.60 21.59 6.16
CA ASN A 9 7.61 22.58 6.61
C ASN A 9 6.36 22.62 5.68
N ARG A 10 6.14 21.55 4.90
CA ARG A 10 5.03 21.39 3.96
C ARG A 10 3.85 20.78 4.72
N THR A 11 2.73 21.48 4.69
CA THR A 11 1.44 20.95 5.11
C THR A 11 0.83 20.20 3.94
N TYR A 12 0.45 18.94 4.14
CA TYR A 12 -0.19 18.13 3.13
C TYR A 12 -1.71 18.15 3.30
N SER A 13 -2.42 18.10 2.18
CA SER A 13 -3.85 17.81 2.12
C SER A 13 -4.04 16.46 1.45
N SER A 14 -5.10 15.75 1.82
CA SER A 14 -5.44 14.46 1.23
C SER A 14 -6.90 14.41 0.82
N ILE A 15 -7.17 13.65 -0.23
CA ILE A 15 -8.51 13.29 -0.67
C ILE A 15 -8.54 11.77 -0.86
N GLN A 16 -9.64 11.14 -0.49
CA GLN A 16 -9.82 9.69 -0.57
C GLN A 16 -11.17 9.40 -1.22
N PHE A 17 -11.20 8.39 -2.09
CA PHE A 17 -12.40 7.96 -2.79
C PHE A 17 -12.59 6.45 -2.63
N TYR A 18 -13.80 6.04 -2.31
CA TYR A 18 -14.20 4.64 -2.30
C TYR A 18 -15.17 4.38 -3.45
N TYR A 19 -14.83 3.41 -4.29
CA TYR A 19 -15.67 2.94 -5.38
C TYR A 19 -16.07 1.49 -5.09
N ARG A 20 -17.34 1.14 -5.34
CA ARG A 20 -17.74 -0.27 -5.34
C ARG A 20 -17.01 -0.99 -6.47
N TRP A 21 -16.58 -2.22 -6.22
CA TRP A 21 -15.89 -3.04 -7.23
C TRP A 21 -16.67 -3.15 -8.55
N SER A 22 -17.99 -3.37 -8.46
CA SER A 22 -18.85 -3.44 -9.65
C SER A 22 -18.86 -2.14 -10.47
N TRP A 23 -18.82 -0.98 -9.80
CA TRP A 23 -18.72 0.29 -10.51
C TRP A 23 -17.37 0.44 -11.20
N TRP A 24 -16.26 0.05 -10.53
CA TRP A 24 -14.93 0.12 -11.13
C TRP A 24 -14.82 -0.76 -12.38
N LEU A 25 -15.38 -1.97 -12.36
CA LEU A 25 -15.41 -2.88 -13.51
C LEU A 25 -16.05 -2.24 -14.75
N GLU A 26 -17.09 -1.44 -14.56
CA GLU A 26 -17.81 -0.74 -15.64
C GLU A 26 -17.15 0.58 -16.07
N ASN A 27 -16.22 1.12 -15.27
CA ASN A 27 -15.69 2.48 -15.42
C ASN A 27 -14.14 2.54 -15.36
N LYS A 28 -13.43 1.45 -15.65
CA LYS A 28 -11.96 1.33 -15.50
C LYS A 28 -11.20 2.49 -16.15
N ASP A 29 -11.52 2.80 -17.41
CA ASP A 29 -10.83 3.86 -18.17
C ASP A 29 -11.14 5.26 -17.64
N ALA A 30 -12.41 5.53 -17.34
CA ALA A 30 -12.84 6.82 -16.77
C ALA A 30 -12.21 7.05 -15.39
N TRP A 31 -12.17 6.02 -14.55
CA TRP A 31 -11.49 6.04 -13.26
C TRP A 31 -9.99 6.32 -13.42
N ARG A 32 -9.31 5.62 -14.35
CA ARG A 32 -7.87 5.81 -14.57
C ARG A 32 -7.56 7.23 -15.05
N GLN A 33 -8.32 7.74 -16.01
CA GLN A 33 -8.17 9.13 -16.48
C GLN A 33 -8.37 10.14 -15.35
N PHE A 34 -9.41 9.95 -14.53
CA PHE A 34 -9.67 10.79 -13.37
C PHE A 34 -8.49 10.80 -12.39
N VAL A 35 -7.95 9.64 -12.04
CA VAL A 35 -6.80 9.54 -11.11
C VAL A 35 -5.56 10.25 -11.67
N LEU A 36 -5.19 9.98 -12.92
CA LEU A 36 -3.99 10.58 -13.54
C LEU A 36 -4.10 12.10 -13.68
N GLN A 37 -5.26 12.59 -14.11
CA GLN A 37 -5.50 14.04 -14.23
C GLN A 37 -5.48 14.71 -12.86
N THR A 38 -6.15 14.11 -11.87
CA THR A 38 -6.20 14.65 -10.51
C THR A 38 -4.81 14.69 -9.88
N ALA A 39 -4.01 13.63 -10.05
CA ALA A 39 -2.63 13.59 -9.58
C ALA A 39 -1.77 14.72 -10.16
N GLY A 40 -1.92 15.00 -11.46
CA GLY A 40 -1.22 16.09 -12.14
C GLY A 40 -1.70 17.48 -11.71
N ILE A 41 -3.03 17.69 -11.61
CA ILE A 41 -3.63 18.98 -11.23
C ILE A 41 -3.28 19.36 -9.79
N LEU A 42 -3.29 18.40 -8.88
CA LEU A 42 -3.05 18.63 -7.46
C LEU A 42 -1.56 18.60 -7.08
N ASP A 43 -0.66 18.42 -8.04
CA ASP A 43 0.78 18.22 -7.79
C ASP A 43 1.02 17.15 -6.71
N ALA A 44 0.38 15.98 -6.90
CA ALA A 44 0.26 14.98 -5.84
C ALA A 44 1.63 14.44 -5.42
N ALA A 45 1.93 14.57 -4.11
CA ALA A 45 3.16 14.03 -3.54
C ALA A 45 3.16 12.50 -3.51
N GLN A 46 2.01 11.88 -3.25
CA GLN A 46 1.81 10.43 -3.28
C GLN A 46 0.38 10.13 -3.74
N VAL A 47 0.20 9.02 -4.45
CA VAL A 47 -1.12 8.45 -4.76
C VAL A 47 -1.02 6.94 -4.59
N TYR A 48 -2.04 6.32 -4.03
CA TYR A 48 -2.14 4.88 -3.90
C TYR A 48 -3.58 4.44 -4.14
N SER A 49 -3.74 3.22 -4.63
CA SER A 49 -5.04 2.60 -4.93
C SER A 49 -4.95 1.09 -4.80
N GLY A 50 -5.98 0.49 -4.22
CA GLY A 50 -6.09 -0.96 -4.01
C GLY A 50 -7.46 -1.35 -3.47
N PHE A 51 -7.60 -2.61 -3.07
CA PHE A 51 -8.81 -3.06 -2.40
C PHE A 51 -8.75 -2.70 -0.92
N ALA A 52 -9.62 -1.80 -0.50
CA ALA A 52 -9.75 -1.39 0.89
C ALA A 52 -11.16 -1.71 1.42
N MET A 53 -11.25 -1.84 2.74
CA MET A 53 -12.54 -1.74 3.41
C MET A 53 -12.97 -0.27 3.38
N ALA A 54 -14.17 0.00 2.86
CA ALA A 54 -14.70 1.35 2.88
C ALA A 54 -14.93 1.77 4.33
N THR A 55 -14.32 2.89 4.74
CA THR A 55 -14.51 3.46 6.08
C THR A 55 -15.70 4.41 6.05
N PRO A 56 -16.80 4.14 6.78
CA PRO A 56 -17.86 5.11 6.93
C PRO A 56 -17.33 6.38 7.62
N LEU A 57 -17.85 7.55 7.25
CA LEU A 57 -17.52 8.83 7.91
C LEU A 57 -17.86 8.86 9.42
N ALA A 58 -18.62 7.88 9.91
CA ALA A 58 -18.92 7.73 11.32
C ALA A 58 -17.67 7.29 12.09
N TYR A 59 -17.11 8.19 12.90
CA TYR A 59 -15.86 8.02 13.66
C TYR A 59 -15.78 6.69 14.45
N GLY A 60 -16.90 6.19 14.98
CA GLY A 60 -16.95 4.93 15.73
C GLY A 60 -16.76 3.67 14.88
N SER A 61 -17.00 3.75 13.57
CA SER A 61 -16.88 2.60 12.66
C SER A 61 -15.44 2.12 12.47
N ARG A 62 -14.44 2.98 12.72
CA ARG A 62 -13.02 2.63 12.63
C ARG A 62 -12.65 1.47 13.55
N SER A 63 -13.23 1.43 14.75
CA SER A 63 -13.02 0.34 15.70
C SER A 63 -13.39 -1.01 15.07
N GLU A 64 -14.59 -1.13 14.49
CA GLU A 64 -15.05 -2.37 13.85
C GLU A 64 -14.25 -2.70 12.58
N VAL A 65 -13.96 -1.69 11.74
CA VAL A 65 -13.20 -1.88 10.50
C VAL A 65 -11.79 -2.41 10.79
N SER A 66 -11.11 -1.92 11.84
CA SER A 66 -9.76 -2.38 12.19
C SER A 66 -9.72 -3.87 12.57
N VAL A 67 -10.79 -4.41 13.14
CA VAL A 67 -10.92 -5.85 13.44
C VAL A 67 -11.00 -6.65 12.14
N TRP A 68 -11.84 -6.19 11.19
CA TRP A 68 -11.98 -6.85 9.90
C TRP A 68 -10.69 -6.81 9.08
N GLU A 69 -10.02 -5.66 9.04
CA GLU A 69 -8.71 -5.52 8.40
C GLU A 69 -7.70 -6.51 8.99
N ARG A 70 -7.59 -6.58 10.32
CA ARG A 70 -6.67 -7.51 10.99
C ARG A 70 -7.02 -8.98 10.70
N SER A 71 -8.30 -9.33 10.57
CA SER A 71 -8.70 -10.68 10.20
C SER A 71 -8.44 -11.01 8.72
N LEU A 72 -8.54 -10.02 7.82
CA LEU A 72 -8.36 -10.22 6.37
C LEU A 72 -6.88 -10.27 5.97
N THR A 73 -6.01 -9.54 6.67
CA THR A 73 -4.57 -9.49 6.39
C THR A 73 -3.85 -10.84 6.51
N THR A 74 -4.41 -11.81 7.25
CA THR A 74 -3.87 -13.18 7.32
C THR A 74 -4.23 -14.02 6.10
N HIS A 75 -5.13 -13.52 5.24
CA HIS A 75 -5.64 -14.21 4.06
C HIS A 75 -5.26 -13.51 2.75
N PHE A 76 -5.01 -12.20 2.77
CA PHE A 76 -4.80 -11.39 1.57
C PHE A 76 -3.64 -10.41 1.74
N TYR A 77 -2.60 -10.54 0.92
CA TYR A 77 -1.47 -9.60 0.93
C TYR A 77 -1.80 -8.24 0.30
N GLY A 78 -2.76 -8.23 -0.63
CA GLY A 78 -3.16 -7.07 -1.43
C GLY A 78 -4.23 -6.18 -0.80
N LEU A 79 -4.66 -6.50 0.44
CA LEU A 79 -5.53 -5.59 1.18
C LEU A 79 -4.82 -4.25 1.38
N ASP A 80 -5.48 -3.17 1.02
CA ASP A 80 -5.04 -1.81 1.31
C ASP A 80 -5.70 -1.35 2.62
N ILE A 81 -4.88 -1.12 3.63
CA ILE A 81 -5.32 -0.54 4.90
C ILE A 81 -4.91 0.93 4.85
N ASP A 82 -5.90 1.80 4.96
CA ASP A 82 -5.69 3.24 5.06
C ASP A 82 -6.45 3.75 6.27
N ASP A 83 -5.70 4.28 7.23
CA ASP A 83 -6.25 5.01 8.34
C ASP A 83 -5.85 6.46 8.26
N TYR A 84 -6.78 7.29 7.80
CA TYR A 84 -6.54 8.72 7.64
C TYR A 84 -6.00 9.39 8.91
N LEU A 85 -6.49 9.02 10.10
CA LEU A 85 -6.11 9.68 11.35
C LEU A 85 -4.70 9.32 11.81
N GLY A 86 -4.34 8.03 11.72
CA GLY A 86 -3.02 7.54 12.13
C GLY A 86 -1.94 7.75 11.07
N MET A 87 -2.28 7.71 9.78
CA MET A 87 -1.29 7.77 8.69
C MET A 87 -0.96 9.17 8.21
N HIS A 88 -1.79 10.19 8.47
CA HIS A 88 -1.63 11.52 7.87
C HIS A 88 -0.24 12.13 8.12
N GLY A 89 0.26 12.07 9.35
CA GLY A 89 1.61 12.55 9.70
C GLY A 89 2.71 11.66 9.12
N GLU A 90 2.50 10.34 9.11
CA GLU A 90 3.50 9.36 8.69
C GLU A 90 3.77 9.40 7.18
N LEU A 91 2.77 9.76 6.39
CA LEU A 91 2.89 9.97 4.95
C LEU A 91 3.76 11.20 4.58
N ALA A 92 4.03 12.11 5.53
CA ALA A 92 4.96 13.21 5.31
C ALA A 92 6.43 12.77 5.45
N VAL A 93 6.70 11.70 6.21
CA VAL A 93 8.06 11.24 6.53
C VAL A 93 8.54 10.06 5.69
N GLY A 94 7.62 9.26 5.13
CA GLY A 94 7.97 8.26 4.13
C GLY A 94 6.82 7.83 3.24
N ILE A 95 7.07 6.77 2.47
CA ILE A 95 6.06 6.17 1.60
C ILE A 95 5.57 4.83 2.16
N ARG A 96 4.39 4.43 1.69
CA ARG A 96 3.77 3.17 2.09
C ARG A 96 4.34 1.98 1.30
N PRO A 97 4.12 0.73 1.76
CA PRO A 97 4.38 -0.46 0.98
C PRO A 97 3.53 -0.46 -0.31
N PRO A 98 3.94 -1.23 -1.32
CA PRO A 98 3.21 -1.35 -2.59
C PRO A 98 1.72 -1.66 -2.44
N THR A 99 0.92 -0.97 -3.25
CA THR A 99 -0.47 -1.29 -3.58
C THR A 99 -0.60 -1.59 -5.08
N TRP A 100 -1.82 -1.86 -5.55
CA TRP A 100 -2.05 -2.12 -6.98
C TRP A 100 -1.66 -0.92 -7.85
N GLY A 101 -2.21 0.25 -7.57
CA GLY A 101 -1.85 1.52 -8.20
C GLY A 101 -1.02 2.36 -7.24
N PHE A 102 0.07 2.96 -7.71
CA PHE A 102 1.00 3.70 -6.87
C PHE A 102 1.73 4.81 -7.64
N LEU A 103 1.85 6.00 -7.04
CA LEU A 103 2.59 7.15 -7.59
C LEU A 103 3.74 7.55 -6.65
N PRO A 104 4.99 7.19 -6.96
CA PRO A 104 6.15 7.91 -6.47
C PRO A 104 6.28 9.23 -7.24
N SER A 105 6.01 10.36 -6.57
CA SER A 105 6.35 11.67 -7.14
C SER A 105 7.86 11.81 -7.24
N ASP A 106 8.32 12.77 -8.04
CA ASP A 106 9.76 13.07 -8.13
C ASP A 106 10.36 13.41 -6.76
N THR A 107 9.61 14.08 -5.89
CA THR A 107 10.04 14.38 -4.51
C THR A 107 10.42 13.12 -3.73
N TRP A 108 9.73 12.00 -3.96
CA TRP A 108 10.06 10.72 -3.33
C TRP A 108 11.09 9.92 -4.11
N ARG A 109 10.98 9.89 -5.45
CA ARG A 109 11.96 9.22 -6.31
C ARG A 109 13.37 9.76 -6.08
N GLU A 110 13.54 11.08 -5.91
CA GLU A 110 14.85 11.69 -5.69
C GLU A 110 15.52 11.20 -4.41
N LYS A 111 14.76 10.81 -3.39
CA LYS A 111 15.31 10.20 -2.17
C LYS A 111 15.90 8.81 -2.40
N LEU A 112 15.57 8.16 -3.53
CA LEU A 112 16.18 6.90 -3.96
C LEU A 112 17.46 7.11 -4.79
N ASP A 113 17.80 8.35 -5.15
CA ASP A 113 18.95 8.69 -6.01
C ASP A 113 18.94 7.94 -7.36
N ILE A 114 17.76 7.82 -7.98
CA ILE A 114 17.57 7.17 -9.28
C ILE A 114 16.71 8.02 -10.21
N SER A 115 16.99 7.96 -11.52
CA SER A 115 16.18 8.56 -12.59
C SER A 115 14.85 7.84 -12.82
N ARG A 116 13.92 8.50 -13.52
CA ARG A 116 12.65 7.89 -13.94
C ARG A 116 12.88 6.67 -14.85
N GLU A 117 13.91 6.72 -15.70
CA GLU A 117 14.36 5.65 -16.58
C GLU A 117 14.86 4.45 -15.78
N GLN A 118 15.63 4.70 -14.72
CA GLN A 118 16.05 3.64 -13.80
C GLN A 118 14.86 3.01 -13.07
N VAL A 119 13.83 3.78 -12.68
CA VAL A 119 12.59 3.20 -12.14
C VAL A 119 11.95 2.25 -13.16
N LYS A 120 11.78 2.70 -14.42
CA LYS A 120 11.23 1.87 -15.51
C LYS A 120 12.05 0.61 -15.76
N LEU A 121 13.38 0.70 -15.69
CA LEU A 121 14.27 -0.45 -15.86
C LEU A 121 14.18 -1.45 -14.69
N ASN A 122 14.16 -0.95 -13.44
CA ASN A 122 14.02 -1.79 -12.24
C ASN A 122 12.66 -2.50 -12.16
N LEU A 123 11.63 -1.89 -12.75
CA LEU A 123 10.26 -2.42 -12.78
C LEU A 123 9.89 -3.00 -14.15
N HIS A 124 10.86 -3.31 -15.00
CA HIS A 124 10.62 -3.86 -16.33
C HIS A 124 10.00 -5.26 -16.21
N HIS A 125 8.68 -5.33 -16.36
CA HIS A 125 7.89 -6.54 -16.28
C HIS A 125 6.65 -6.40 -17.19
N PRO A 126 6.27 -7.43 -17.97
CA PRO A 126 5.17 -7.33 -18.93
C PRO A 126 3.81 -6.99 -18.29
N SER A 127 3.61 -7.38 -17.04
CA SER A 127 2.40 -7.07 -16.26
C SER A 127 2.48 -5.78 -15.44
N ILE A 128 3.55 -4.98 -15.56
CA ILE A 128 3.63 -3.67 -14.89
C ILE A 128 3.44 -2.58 -15.94
N LYS A 129 2.47 -1.71 -15.70
CA LYS A 129 2.23 -0.53 -16.55
C LYS A 129 2.76 0.70 -15.82
N ILE A 130 3.53 1.51 -16.53
CA ILE A 130 4.08 2.77 -16.01
C ILE A 130 3.63 3.91 -16.93
N GLU A 131 2.92 4.87 -16.36
CA GLU A 131 2.56 6.12 -17.02
C GLU A 131 3.43 7.24 -16.47
N GLU A 132 3.99 8.04 -17.35
CA GLU A 132 4.78 9.20 -16.95
C GLU A 132 3.91 10.44 -16.85
N LEU A 133 3.94 11.09 -15.69
CA LEU A 133 3.23 12.32 -15.40
C LEU A 133 4.23 13.46 -15.16
N SER A 134 3.76 14.71 -15.18
CA SER A 134 4.62 15.84 -14.81
C SER A 134 5.17 15.70 -13.38
N VAL A 135 4.38 15.13 -12.47
CA VAL A 135 4.68 15.03 -11.03
C VAL A 135 5.52 13.80 -10.65
N GLY A 136 5.60 12.78 -11.50
CA GLY A 136 6.27 11.52 -11.21
C GLY A 136 5.84 10.39 -12.12
N LEU A 137 5.89 9.16 -11.61
CA LEU A 137 5.52 7.95 -12.36
C LEU A 137 4.31 7.29 -11.70
N TRP A 138 3.24 7.05 -12.45
CA TRP A 138 2.13 6.22 -12.01
C TRP A 138 2.38 4.77 -12.41
N ILE A 139 2.31 3.85 -11.44
CA ILE A 139 2.67 2.44 -11.58
C ILE A 139 1.45 1.58 -11.26
N GLU A 140 1.07 0.67 -12.15
CA GLU A 140 0.01 -0.33 -11.96
C GLU A 140 0.62 -1.74 -11.96
N LEU A 141 0.28 -2.54 -10.94
CA LEU A 141 0.74 -3.91 -10.77
C LEU A 141 -0.31 -4.91 -11.27
N GLY A 142 -0.19 -5.34 -12.53
CA GLY A 142 -1.18 -6.19 -13.20
C GLY A 142 -2.31 -5.38 -13.84
N GLU A 143 -3.24 -6.08 -14.49
CA GLU A 143 -4.33 -5.45 -15.24
C GLU A 143 -5.42 -4.84 -14.35
N GLU A 144 -5.59 -5.37 -13.13
CA GLU A 144 -6.60 -4.92 -12.18
C GLU A 144 -6.15 -5.12 -10.72
N PRO A 145 -6.77 -4.42 -9.74
CA PRO A 145 -6.49 -4.66 -8.33
C PRO A 145 -6.66 -6.14 -7.98
N SER A 146 -5.76 -6.66 -7.15
CA SER A 146 -5.84 -8.03 -6.65
C SER A 146 -5.57 -8.07 -5.15
N LEU A 147 -6.31 -8.93 -4.45
CA LEU A 147 -6.14 -9.16 -3.01
C LEU A 147 -4.96 -10.09 -2.70
N TYR A 148 -4.40 -10.79 -3.70
CA TYR A 148 -3.29 -11.73 -3.53
C TYR A 148 -3.50 -12.71 -2.36
N PRO A 149 -4.32 -13.76 -2.56
CA PRO A 149 -4.57 -14.78 -1.53
C PRO A 149 -3.27 -15.39 -1.01
N VAL A 150 -3.17 -15.57 0.30
CA VAL A 150 -1.95 -16.08 0.96
C VAL A 150 -1.64 -17.51 0.50
N GLU A 151 -2.66 -18.31 0.19
CA GLU A 151 -2.52 -19.66 -0.34
C GLU A 151 -1.79 -19.74 -1.68
N ASP A 152 -1.85 -18.68 -2.50
CA ASP A 152 -1.19 -18.61 -3.80
C ASP A 152 0.31 -18.27 -3.70
N GLY A 153 0.75 -17.87 -2.50
CA GLY A 153 2.12 -17.50 -2.20
C GLY A 153 2.34 -15.99 -2.24
N VAL A 154 3.60 -15.60 -2.03
CA VAL A 154 3.97 -14.18 -1.95
C VAL A 154 3.91 -13.58 -3.36
N PRO A 155 3.14 -12.50 -3.59
CA PRO A 155 2.90 -11.99 -4.93
C PRO A 155 4.15 -11.30 -5.49
N ALA A 156 4.55 -11.69 -6.71
CA ALA A 156 5.80 -11.26 -7.31
C ALA A 156 5.85 -9.75 -7.65
N LEU A 157 4.75 -9.17 -8.16
CA LEU A 157 4.73 -7.76 -8.58
C LEU A 157 4.86 -6.79 -7.39
N PRO A 158 4.10 -6.95 -6.28
CA PRO A 158 4.33 -6.16 -5.09
C PRO A 158 5.72 -6.35 -4.49
N VAL A 159 6.28 -7.57 -4.51
CA VAL A 159 7.67 -7.80 -4.06
C VAL A 159 8.68 -7.04 -4.92
N LEU A 160 8.49 -7.01 -6.24
CA LEU A 160 9.36 -6.27 -7.15
C LEU A 160 9.32 -4.77 -6.87
N LEU A 161 8.13 -4.18 -6.76
CA LEU A 161 7.99 -2.76 -6.40
C LEU A 161 8.52 -2.48 -4.99
N ASN A 162 8.29 -3.38 -4.03
CA ASN A 162 8.76 -3.22 -2.66
C ASN A 162 10.28 -3.12 -2.58
N LYS A 163 11.03 -3.90 -3.38
CA LYS A 163 12.50 -3.80 -3.43
C LYS A 163 12.98 -2.40 -3.79
N LEU A 164 12.28 -1.73 -4.71
CA LEU A 164 12.57 -0.35 -5.11
C LEU A 164 12.21 0.65 -4.00
N LEU A 165 11.06 0.47 -3.36
CA LEU A 165 10.51 1.43 -2.39
C LEU A 165 11.11 1.30 -0.99
N LYS A 166 11.63 0.11 -0.62
CA LYS A 166 12.12 -0.22 0.72
C LYS A 166 13.05 0.85 1.33
N PRO A 167 14.02 1.45 0.61
CA PRO A 167 14.93 2.44 1.20
C PRO A 167 14.25 3.72 1.71
N ILE A 168 13.07 4.06 1.19
CA ILE A 168 12.31 5.29 1.54
C ILE A 168 10.96 4.98 2.17
N ARG A 169 10.65 3.70 2.39
CA ARG A 169 9.41 3.24 3.01
C ARG A 169 9.41 3.61 4.49
N HIS A 170 8.28 4.10 4.98
CA HIS A 170 8.05 4.26 6.41
C HIS A 170 7.34 3.02 6.96
N ASP A 171 7.98 2.34 7.91
CA ASP A 171 7.48 1.07 8.46
C ASP A 171 6.47 1.27 9.60
N HIS A 172 6.39 2.47 10.19
CA HIS A 172 5.52 2.79 11.33
C HIS A 172 4.30 3.63 10.89
N MET A 173 3.60 3.21 9.83
CA MET A 173 2.45 3.94 9.25
C MET A 173 1.17 3.90 10.09
N GLY A 174 1.21 4.22 11.38
CA GLY A 174 0.01 4.55 12.16
C GLY A 174 -1.19 3.59 12.06
N LEU A 175 -0.97 2.28 11.90
CA LEU A 175 -2.05 1.28 11.73
C LEU A 175 -2.89 1.07 13.01
N LEU A 176 -2.40 1.58 14.13
CA LEU A 176 -2.99 1.44 15.46
C LEU A 176 -4.01 2.54 15.74
N SER A 177 -5.16 2.46 15.08
CA SER A 177 -6.28 3.35 15.36
C SER A 177 -7.56 2.59 15.60
N GLY A 178 -8.35 3.12 16.54
CA GLY A 178 -9.47 2.42 17.16
C GLY A 178 -9.13 2.10 18.62
N ALA A 179 -9.96 2.57 19.54
CA ALA A 179 -9.75 2.33 20.95
C ALA A 179 -9.98 0.84 21.26
N GLN A 180 -8.98 0.22 21.88
CA GLN A 180 -9.14 -1.07 22.56
C GLN A 180 -9.67 -0.80 23.97
N TRP A 181 -10.52 -1.68 24.48
CA TRP A 181 -10.99 -1.64 25.85
C TRP A 181 -10.66 -2.94 26.57
N ASN A 182 -10.62 -2.90 27.91
CA ASN A 182 -10.38 -4.09 28.72
C ASN A 182 -11.48 -5.13 28.45
N GLY A 183 -11.07 -6.31 28.00
CA GLY A 183 -11.98 -7.39 27.64
C GLY A 183 -12.55 -7.33 26.22
N ASP A 184 -11.97 -6.51 25.31
CA ASP A 184 -12.27 -6.59 23.88
C ASP A 184 -11.97 -8.02 23.37
N PRO A 185 -12.97 -8.75 22.85
CA PRO A 185 -12.77 -10.12 22.37
C PRO A 185 -12.07 -10.19 21.00
N ASN A 186 -11.88 -9.06 20.33
CA ASN A 186 -11.40 -9.03 18.96
C ASN A 186 -9.88 -8.93 18.87
N GLU A 187 -9.28 -9.71 17.96
CA GLU A 187 -7.89 -9.52 17.58
C GLU A 187 -7.73 -8.26 16.74
N ARG A 188 -6.78 -7.41 17.11
CA ARG A 188 -6.46 -6.15 16.43
C ARG A 188 -4.97 -6.07 16.17
N PHE A 189 -4.57 -5.19 15.27
CA PHE A 189 -3.16 -4.85 15.12
C PHE A 189 -2.59 -4.37 16.46
N ASN A 190 -1.40 -4.87 16.77
CA ASN A 190 -0.49 -4.33 17.77
C ASN A 190 0.76 -3.80 17.04
N ASP A 191 1.73 -3.21 17.77
CA ASP A 191 2.94 -2.66 17.16
C ASP A 191 3.72 -3.70 16.33
N ALA A 192 3.87 -4.92 16.86
CA ALA A 192 4.61 -5.98 16.20
C ALA A 192 3.93 -6.44 14.91
N ASP A 193 2.61 -6.68 14.95
CA ASP A 193 1.84 -7.07 13.77
C ASP A 193 1.80 -5.96 12.73
N SER A 194 1.69 -4.70 13.16
CA SER A 194 1.73 -3.53 12.28
C SER A 194 3.04 -3.49 11.51
N LEU A 195 4.16 -3.64 12.21
CA LEU A 195 5.48 -3.68 11.59
C LEU A 195 5.62 -4.86 10.60
N ARG A 196 5.17 -6.05 10.99
CA ARG A 196 5.22 -7.24 10.13
C ARG A 196 4.36 -7.09 8.88
N TRP A 197 3.17 -6.49 8.99
CA TRP A 197 2.29 -6.18 7.87
C TRP A 197 2.89 -5.15 6.91
N MET A 198 3.49 -4.09 7.44
CA MET A 198 4.18 -3.07 6.65
C MET A 198 5.38 -3.66 5.90
N ARG A 199 6.04 -4.65 6.50
CA ARG A 199 7.14 -5.41 5.90
C ARG A 199 6.71 -6.63 5.10
N ARG A 200 5.41 -6.86 4.88
CA ARG A 200 4.92 -8.13 4.30
C ARG A 200 5.57 -8.53 2.97
N PHE A 201 6.05 -7.58 2.17
CA PHE A 201 6.74 -7.87 0.90
C PHE A 201 8.26 -7.92 0.99
N ASP A 202 8.84 -7.84 2.19
CA ASP A 202 10.27 -8.01 2.42
C ASP A 202 10.67 -9.49 2.27
N ALA A 203 11.90 -9.72 1.84
CA ALA A 203 12.43 -11.06 1.58
C ALA A 203 12.51 -11.92 2.87
N ASP A 204 12.76 -11.26 4.01
CA ASP A 204 12.86 -11.84 5.35
C ASP A 204 11.55 -11.76 6.14
N SER A 205 10.46 -11.31 5.52
CA SER A 205 9.17 -11.22 6.20
C SER A 205 8.58 -12.59 6.51
N ASP A 206 7.93 -12.68 7.66
CA ASP A 206 7.25 -13.87 8.15
C ASP A 206 5.72 -13.70 8.13
N TRP A 207 5.18 -12.60 7.58
CA TRP A 207 3.74 -12.38 7.56
C TRP A 207 3.06 -13.30 6.53
N PRO A 208 1.90 -13.92 6.83
CA PRO A 208 1.24 -13.97 8.15
C PRO A 208 1.88 -14.97 9.13
N SER A 209 2.46 -16.07 8.61
CA SER A 209 3.41 -16.91 9.36
C SER A 209 4.48 -17.49 8.43
N ALA A 210 5.65 -17.81 8.97
CA ALA A 210 6.72 -18.46 8.21
C ALA A 210 6.27 -19.82 7.63
N GLU A 211 5.46 -20.60 8.35
CA GLU A 211 4.96 -21.88 7.83
C GLU A 211 4.02 -21.69 6.64
N LEU A 212 3.13 -20.70 6.68
CA LEU A 212 2.20 -20.42 5.59
C LEU A 212 2.94 -20.02 4.32
N ARG A 213 3.98 -19.18 4.44
CA ARG A 213 4.84 -18.80 3.30
C ARG A 213 5.57 -19.99 2.69
N GLN A 214 6.12 -20.87 3.54
CA GLN A 214 6.80 -22.09 3.08
C GLN A 214 5.83 -23.08 2.44
N ARG A 215 4.61 -23.21 2.97
CA ARG A 215 3.58 -24.09 2.42
C ARG A 215 3.16 -23.63 1.02
N ALA A 216 2.86 -22.34 0.87
CA ALA A 216 2.47 -21.79 -0.41
C ALA A 216 3.58 -21.96 -1.47
N ALA A 217 4.84 -21.66 -1.12
CA ALA A 217 5.98 -21.85 -2.02
C ALA A 217 6.14 -23.31 -2.52
N LYS A 218 5.81 -24.31 -1.69
CA LYS A 218 5.84 -25.73 -2.08
C LYS A 218 4.71 -26.12 -3.03
N THR A 219 3.57 -25.42 -2.98
CA THR A 219 2.42 -25.68 -3.85
C THR A 219 2.65 -25.09 -5.25
N THR A 220 3.19 -23.87 -5.33
CA THR A 220 3.45 -23.18 -6.61
C THR A 220 4.58 -23.83 -7.42
N GLY A 221 5.54 -24.49 -6.78
CA GLY A 221 6.66 -25.18 -7.44
C GLY A 221 6.35 -26.58 -8.01
N LYS A 222 5.09 -27.03 -7.98
CA LYS A 222 4.64 -28.34 -8.48
C LYS A 222 3.84 -28.28 -9.79
N GLN A 223 3.81 -27.14 -10.47
CA GLN A 223 3.18 -26.96 -11.79
C GLN A 223 4.21 -26.81 -12.90
#